data_AF-A0A8T5IQN5-F1
#
_entry.id   AF-A0A8T5IQN5-F1
#
_cell.length_a   1.000
_cell.length_b   1.000
_cell.length_c   1.000
_cell.angle_alpha   90.00
_cell.angle_beta   90.00
_cell.angle_gamma   90.00
#
_symmetry.space_group_name_H-M   'P 1'
#
loop_
_entity.id
_entity.type
_entity.pdbx_description
1 polymer ?
#
loop_
_entity_poly.entity_id
_entity_poly.type
_entity_poly.pdbx_seq_one_letter_code
_entity_poly.pdbx_strand_id
1 'polypeptide(L)'
;MNKPIKKYKSGSIECSIWNNEKELDGKKVEFKTLSLKRSWKDGDVWRDQQISFRRNDIIRAILVLEKAQEDLLLDNKGGDEL
;
A
#
# COMPACT_ATOMS: atom_id res chain seq x y z
N MET A 1 11.17 -11.73 14.39
CA MET A 1 10.25 -10.85 13.62
C MET A 1 11.08 -10.02 12.66
N ASN A 2 10.84 -10.15 11.36
CA ASN A 2 11.49 -9.31 10.38
C ASN A 2 11.00 -7.87 10.60
N LYS A 3 11.88 -6.89 10.75
CA LYS A 3 11.47 -5.48 10.91
C LYS A 3 11.41 -4.84 9.52
N PRO A 4 10.45 -3.95 9.27
CA PRO A 4 10.46 -3.20 8.03
C PRO A 4 11.70 -2.30 7.99
N ILE A 5 12.35 -2.28 6.83
CA ILE A 5 13.52 -1.44 6.54
C ILE A 5 13.15 0.04 6.73
N LYS A 6 11.96 0.40 6.24
CA LYS A 6 11.45 1.77 6.27
C LYS A 6 9.93 1.78 6.30
N LYS A 7 9.37 2.82 6.91
CA LYS A 7 7.93 3.09 6.95
C LYS A 7 7.64 4.51 6.51
N TYR A 8 6.51 4.69 5.85
CA TYR A 8 5.90 5.97 5.52
C TYR A 8 4.45 5.95 6.00
N LYS A 9 3.94 7.07 6.52
CA LYS A 9 2.57 7.16 7.02
C LYS A 9 1.94 8.47 6.56
N SER A 10 0.69 8.40 6.12
CA SER A 10 -0.17 9.54 5.82
C SER A 10 -1.56 9.25 6.35
N GLY A 11 -1.93 9.90 7.46
CA GLY A 11 -3.20 9.65 8.14
C GLY A 11 -3.40 8.18 8.53
N SER A 12 -4.48 7.58 8.03
CA SER A 12 -4.87 6.18 8.26
C SER A 12 -4.15 5.17 7.35
N ILE A 13 -3.32 5.64 6.41
CA ILE A 13 -2.56 4.81 5.47
C ILE A 13 -1.10 4.72 5.90
N GLU A 14 -0.56 3.50 5.95
CA GLU A 14 0.84 3.20 6.23
C GLU A 14 1.43 2.34 5.10
N CYS A 15 2.65 2.67 4.67
CA CYS A 15 3.43 1.90 3.70
C CYS A 15 4.73 1.44 4.35
N SER A 16 4.97 0.13 4.41
CA SER A 16 6.18 -0.48 4.97
C SER A 16 6.99 -1.22 3.89
N ILE A 17 8.32 -1.03 3.88
CA ILE A 17 9.25 -1.72 2.99
C ILE A 17 9.94 -2.85 3.77
N TRP A 18 9.97 -4.05 3.20
CA TRP A 18 10.53 -5.24 3.83
C TRP A 18 11.72 -5.78 3.03
N ASN A 19 12.75 -6.27 3.72
CA ASN A 19 13.78 -7.12 3.10
C ASN A 19 13.40 -8.57 3.35
N ASN A 20 13.20 -9.34 2.29
CA ASN A 20 12.91 -10.76 2.39
C ASN A 20 14.04 -11.53 1.74
N GLU A 21 14.32 -12.71 2.29
CA GLU A 21 15.25 -13.66 1.72
C GLU A 21 14.46 -14.90 1.31
N LYS A 22 14.77 -15.45 0.15
CA LYS A 22 14.27 -16.74 -0.28
C LYS A 22 15.43 -17.56 -0.82
N GLU A 23 15.49 -18.81 -0.41
CA GLU A 23 16.42 -19.77 -1.01
C GLU A 23 15.81 -20.32 -2.30
N LEU A 24 16.56 -20.23 -3.40
CA LEU A 24 16.21 -20.78 -4.70
C LEU A 24 17.45 -21.49 -5.25
N ASP A 25 17.33 -22.78 -5.53
CA ASP A 25 18.40 -23.62 -6.08
C ASP A 25 19.71 -23.57 -5.27
N GLY A 26 19.59 -23.60 -3.93
CA GLY A 26 20.72 -23.52 -3.00
C GLY A 26 21.40 -22.14 -2.91
N LYS A 27 20.84 -21.12 -3.59
CA LYS A 27 21.30 -19.73 -3.52
C LYS A 27 20.30 -18.90 -2.74
N LYS A 28 20.79 -18.10 -1.80
CA LYS A 28 19.98 -17.09 -1.12
C LYS A 28 19.77 -15.90 -2.05
N VAL A 29 18.52 -15.60 -2.34
CA VAL A 29 18.11 -14.44 -3.13
C VAL A 29 17.38 -13.47 -2.20
N GLU A 30 17.92 -12.26 -2.09
CA GLU A 30 17.26 -11.17 -1.39
C GLU A 30 16.31 -10.41 -2.33
N PHE A 31 15.10 -10.12 -1.87
CA PHE A 31 14.15 -9.29 -2.60
C PHE A 31 13.37 -8.39 -1.65
N LYS A 32 12.99 -7.22 -2.17
CA LYS A 32 12.21 -6.25 -1.41
C LYS A 32 10.74 -6.35 -1.76
N THR A 33 9.89 -6.24 -0.74
CA THR A 33 8.43 -6.12 -0.90
C THR A 33 7.93 -4.89 -0.17
N LEU A 34 6.72 -4.48 -0.51
CA LEU A 34 6.03 -3.37 0.11
C LEU A 34 4.71 -3.86 0.68
N SER A 35 4.30 -3.39 1.85
CA SER A 35 2.95 -3.58 2.38
C SER A 35 2.26 -2.24 2.57
N LEU A 36 1.07 -2.10 1.99
CA LEU A 36 0.19 -0.95 2.20
C LEU A 36 -0.91 -1.36 3.18
N LYS A 37 -1.01 -0.65 4.30
CA LYS A 37 -1.95 -0.90 5.38
C LYS A 37 -2.88 0.30 5.55
N ARG A 38 -4.18 0.05 5.68
CA ARG A 38 -5.17 1.03 6.11
C ARG A 38 -5.74 0.61 7.44
N SER A 39 -5.80 1.52 8.41
CA SER A 39 -6.42 1.28 9.72
C SER A 39 -7.57 2.23 9.95
N TRP A 40 -8.69 1.73 10.48
CA TRP A 40 -9.86 2.52 10.83
C TRP A 40 -10.50 1.97 12.10
N LYS A 41 -11.29 2.81 12.77
CA LYS A 41 -12.08 2.42 13.93
C LYS A 41 -13.50 2.11 13.47
N ASP A 42 -14.02 0.97 13.88
CA ASP A 42 -15.38 0.48 13.58
C ASP A 42 -16.06 0.13 14.91
N GLY A 43 -16.96 1.01 15.38
CA GLY A 43 -17.43 0.98 16.77
C GLY A 43 -16.26 1.15 17.73
N ASP A 44 -16.09 0.25 18.70
CA ASP A 44 -14.93 0.22 19.61
C ASP A 44 -13.78 -0.68 19.14
N VAL A 45 -13.88 -1.25 17.94
CA VAL A 45 -12.89 -2.17 17.40
C VAL A 45 -12.01 -1.47 16.38
N TRP A 46 -10.69 -1.56 16.57
CA TRP A 46 -9.75 -1.19 15.52
C TRP A 46 -9.69 -2.28 14.46
N ARG A 47 -9.91 -1.87 13.22
CA ARG A 47 -9.79 -2.73 12.04
C ARG A 47 -8.60 -2.29 11.21
N ASP A 48 -7.98 -3.26 10.55
CA ASP A 48 -7.01 -2.97 9.54
C ASP A 48 -7.06 -3.93 8.36
N GLN A 49 -6.66 -3.42 7.21
CA GLN A 49 -6.47 -4.19 5.99
C GLN A 49 -5.08 -3.91 5.47
N GLN A 50 -4.44 -4.96 4.95
CA GLN A 50 -3.10 -4.88 4.40
C GLN A 50 -3.04 -5.62 3.06
N ILE A 51 -2.45 -4.98 2.07
CA ILE A 51 -2.09 -5.59 0.78
C ILE A 51 -0.58 -5.53 0.60
N SER A 52 0.00 -6.53 -0.06
CA SER A 52 1.43 -6.60 -0.35
C SER A 52 1.70 -6.48 -1.83
N PHE A 53 2.76 -5.75 -2.19
CA PHE A 53 3.20 -5.51 -3.55
C PHE A 53 4.63 -6.02 -3.75
N ARG A 54 4.91 -6.56 -4.94
CA ARG A 54 6.29 -6.70 -5.41
C ARG A 54 6.77 -5.35 -5.93
N ARG A 55 8.10 -5.17 -6.00
CA ARG A 55 8.70 -3.92 -6.50
C ARG A 55 8.11 -3.44 -7.83
N ASN A 56 7.89 -4.35 -8.77
CA ASN A 56 7.41 -4.01 -10.11
C ASN A 56 5.93 -3.59 -10.14
N ASP A 57 5.14 -4.01 -9.16
CA ASP A 57 3.72 -3.68 -9.09
C ASP A 57 3.50 -2.26 -8.55
N ILE A 58 4.49 -1.71 -7.82
CA ILE A 58 4.40 -0.38 -7.18
C ILE A 58 4.13 0.70 -8.22
N ILE A 59 4.91 0.74 -9.31
CA ILE A 59 4.75 1.79 -10.32
C ILE A 59 3.43 1.67 -11.09
N ARG A 60 2.96 0.43 -11.29
CA ARG A 60 1.66 0.16 -11.91
C ARG A 60 0.52 0.59 -10.99
N ALA A 61 0.64 0.32 -9.69
CA ALA A 61 -0.32 0.75 -8.68
C ALA A 61 -0.40 2.28 -8.62
N ILE A 62 0.74 2.97 -8.63
CA ILE A 62 0.78 4.45 -8.67
C ILE A 62 0.04 4.96 -9.90
N LEU A 63 0.34 4.45 -11.09
CA LEU A 63 -0.30 4.88 -12.34
C LEU A 63 -1.84 4.77 -12.29
N VAL A 64 -2.36 3.61 -11.84
CA VAL A 64 -3.83 3.42 -11.78
C VAL A 64 -4.48 4.23 -10.66
N LEU A 65 -3.77 4.45 -9.54
CA LEU A 65 -4.25 5.31 -8.44
C LEU A 65 -4.29 6.78 -8.86
N GLU A 66 -3.28 7.26 -9.58
CA GLU A 66 -3.25 8.62 -10.13
C GLU A 66 -4.39 8.84 -11.12
N LYS A 67 -4.67 7.88 -12.00
CA LYS A 67 -5.80 7.96 -12.93
C LYS A 67 -7.15 7.94 -12.23
N ALA A 68 -7.33 7.06 -11.24
CA ALA A 68 -8.53 7.06 -10.42
C ALA A 68 -8.72 8.39 -9.66
N GLN A 69 -7.64 8.99 -9.14
CA GLN A 69 -7.69 10.27 -8.47
C GLN A 69 -8.03 11.42 -9.43
N GLU A 70 -7.50 11.40 -10.66
CA GLU A 70 -7.85 12.34 -11.72
C GLU A 70 -9.36 12.29 -11.99
N ASP A 71 -9.91 11.08 -12.20
CA ASP A 71 -11.35 10.89 -12.43
C ASP A 71 -12.17 11.40 -11.24
N LEU A 72 -11.85 11.03 -10.00
CA LEU A 72 -12.57 11.49 -8.81
C LEU A 72 -12.55 13.01 -8.60
N LEU A 73 -11.49 13.70 -9.05
CA LEU A 73 -11.42 15.17 -8.98
C LEU A 73 -12.24 15.83 -10.09
N LEU A 74 -12.24 15.24 -11.28
CA LEU A 74 -12.99 15.75 -12.44
C LEU A 74 -14.49 15.41 -12.39
N ASP A 75 -14.86 14.33 -11.70
CA ASP A 75 -16.25 13.87 -11.49
C ASP A 75 -17.06 14.78 -10.55
N ASN A 76 -16.46 15.86 -10.04
CA ASN A 76 -17.17 17.00 -9.43
C ASN A 76 -18.05 17.81 -10.43
N LYS A 77 -18.43 17.23 -11.57
CA LYS A 77 -19.38 17.82 -12.52
C LYS A 77 -20.84 17.39 -12.28
N GLY A 78 -21.18 16.85 -11.11
CA GLY A 78 -22.56 16.46 -10.81
C GLY A 78 -22.91 16.17 -9.35
N GLY A 79 -22.53 17.03 -8.40
CA GLY A 79 -22.96 16.79 -7.01
C GLY A 79 -22.54 17.83 -5.96
N ASP A 80 -22.83 19.11 -6.20
CA ASP A 80 -23.09 20.04 -5.10
C ASP A 80 -24.45 19.69 -4.46
N GLU A 81 -24.52 18.58 -3.74
CA GLU A 81 -25.53 18.31 -2.73
C GLU A 81 -24.83 17.68 -1.52
N LEU A 82 -24.26 18.54 -0.68
CA LEU A 82 -23.98 18.29 0.74
C LEU A 82 -24.90 19.19 1.58
#